data_AF-A0A931BWW4-F1
#
_entry.id   AF-A0A931BWW4-F1
#
_cell.length_a   1.000
_cell.length_b   1.000
_cell.length_c   1.000
_cell.angle_alpha   90.00
_cell.angle_beta   90.00
_cell.angle_gamma   90.00
#
_symmetry.space_group_name_H-M   'P 1'
#
loop_
_entity.id
_entity.type
_entity.pdbx_description
1 polymer ?
#
loop_
_entity_poly.entity_id
_entity_poly.type
_entity_poly.pdbx_seq_one_letter_code
_entity_poly.pdbx_strand_id
1 'polypeptide(L)' 'MKIELEGFWKLCRSHQVRYLYAFGSSVTDRFDKETSDIDLLVEIDVPDPIERGEMLMSLWDKV' A
#
# COMPACT_ATOMS: atom_id res chain seq x y z
N MET A 1 -5.03 18.44 8.21
CA MET A 1 -4.95 17.03 7.77
C MET A 1 -3.68 16.44 8.35
N LYS A 2 -3.77 15.74 9.48
CA LYS A 2 -2.61 15.06 10.10
C LYS A 2 -2.53 13.71 9.38
N ILE A 3 -1.71 13.61 8.34
CA ILE A 3 -1.57 12.34 7.63
C ILE A 3 -0.90 11.38 8.61
N GLU A 4 -1.52 10.25 8.93
CA GLU A 4 -0.92 9.15 9.69
C GLU A 4 0.18 8.44 8.87
N LEU A 5 1.08 9.20 8.25
CA LEU A 5 2.20 8.67 7.46
C LEU A 5 3.00 7.68 8.29
N GLU A 6 3.21 7.97 9.57
CA GLU A 6 3.90 7.05 10.47
C GLU A 6 3.18 5.71 10.61
N GLY A 7 1.85 5.70 10.64
CA GLY A 7 1.03 4.48 10.74
C GLY A 7 1.18 3.63 9.50
N PHE A 8 0.99 4.24 8.32
CA PHE A 8 1.13 3.54 7.05
C PHE A 8 2.55 3.02 6.83
N TRP A 9 3.59 3.82 7.11
CA TRP A 9 4.97 3.38 6.99
C TRP A 9 5.31 2.23 7.96
N LYS A 10 4.79 2.25 9.19
CA LYS A 10 4.93 1.14 10.14
C LYS A 10 4.25 -0.11 9.61
N LEU A 11 3.05 0.03 9.04
CA LEU A 11 2.29 -1.06 8.44
C LEU A 11 3.05 -1.70 7.27
N CYS A 12 3.59 -0.90 6.35
CA CYS A 12 4.39 -1.40 5.23
C CYS A 12 5.65 -2.14 5.72
N ARG A 13 6.35 -1.58 6.71
CA ARG A 13 7.54 -2.24 7.30
C ARG A 13 7.21 -3.56 7.99
N SER A 14 6.09 -3.63 8.71
CA SER A 14 5.69 -4.86 9.41
C SER A 14 5.29 -5.99 8.46
N HIS A 15 4.88 -5.68 7.22
CA HIS A 15 4.52 -6.65 6.19
C HIS A 15 5.61 -6.83 5.13
N GLN A 16 6.85 -6.39 5.42
CA GLN A 16 8.01 -6.56 4.53
C GLN A 16 7.77 -6.02 3.12
N VAL A 17 7.04 -4.90 3.01
CA VAL A 17 6.83 -4.23 1.73
C VAL A 17 8.16 -3.67 1.25
N ARG A 18 8.61 -4.15 0.10
CA ARG A 18 9.86 -3.78 -0.56
C ARG A 18 9.69 -2.57 -1.46
N TYR A 19 8.62 -2.60 -2.26
CA TYR A 19 8.31 -1.56 -3.21
C TYR A 19 6.83 -1.19 -3.15
N LEU A 20 6.59 0.09 -3.39
CA LEU A 20 5.29 0.72 -3.51
C LEU A 20 5.31 1.56 -4.78
N TYR A 21 4.39 1.29 -5.69
CA TYR A 21 4.23 2.06 -6.91
C TYR A 21 2.81 2.62 -6.97
N ALA A 22 2.69 3.95 -7.04
CA ALA A 22 1.41 4.59 -7.30
C ALA A 22 1.04 4.46 -8.78
N PHE A 23 -0.23 4.19 -9.05
CA PHE A 23 -0.78 4.18 -10.41
C PHE A 23 -2.19 4.79 -10.41
N GLY A 24 -2.89 4.66 -11.54
CA GLY A 24 -4.26 5.16 -11.65
C GLY A 24 -4.32 6.69 -11.74
N SER A 25 -5.38 7.26 -11.16
CA SER A 25 -5.65 8.71 -11.24
C SER A 25 -4.57 9.53 -10.53
N SER A 26 -4.01 9.00 -9.43
CA SER A 26 -3.07 9.67 -8.51
C SER A 26 -1.76 10.15 -9.14
N VAL A 27 -1.36 9.57 -10.28
CA VAL A 27 -0.13 9.93 -11.02
C VAL A 27 -0.42 10.68 -12.32
N THR A 28 -1.64 11.20 -12.47
CA THR A 28 -2.09 11.94 -13.65
C THR A 28 -2.78 13.24 -13.24
N ASP A 29 -3.03 14.12 -14.21
CA ASP A 29 -3.78 15.37 -13.98
C ASP A 29 -5.29 15.18 -13.75
N ARG A 30 -5.76 13.93 -13.60
CA ARG A 30 -7.18 13.58 -13.40
C ARG A 30 -7.52 13.24 -11.95
N PHE A 31 -6.58 13.36 -11.02
CA PHE A 31 -6.84 13.11 -9.60
C PHE A 31 -7.73 14.21 -9.00
N ASP A 32 -8.85 13.79 -8.44
CA ASP A 32 -9.79 14.66 -7.74
C ASP A 32 -9.80 14.30 -6.24
N LYS A 33 -9.49 15.26 -5.38
CA LYS A 33 -9.31 15.02 -3.94
C LYS A 33 -10.57 14.57 -3.20
N GLU A 34 -11.75 14.88 -3.75
CA GLU A 34 -13.04 14.58 -3.11
C GLU A 34 -13.58 13.21 -3.55
N THR A 35 -13.14 12.72 -4.72
CA THR A 35 -13.75 11.55 -5.37
C THR A 35 -12.77 10.45 -5.76
N SER A 36 -11.46 10.74 -5.83
CA SER A 36 -10.43 9.77 -6.19
C SER A 36 -9.78 9.13 -4.96
N ASP A 37 -9.46 7.85 -5.10
CA ASP A 37 -8.61 7.06 -4.21
C ASP A 37 -7.15 7.02 -4.71
N ILE A 38 -6.28 6.42 -3.90
CA ILE A 38 -4.87 6.20 -4.25
C ILE A 38 -4.66 4.72 -4.52
N ASP A 39 -4.44 4.38 -5.79
CA ASP A 39 -4.09 3.02 -6.20
C ASP A 39 -2.59 2.73 -6.00
N LEU A 40 -2.27 1.64 -5.31
CA LEU A 40 -0.89 1.23 -5.02
C LEU A 40 -0.64 -0.23 -5.43
N LEU A 41 0.44 -0.46 -6.17
CA LEU A 41 1.02 -1.78 -6.35
C LEU A 41 2.07 -2.01 -5.26
N VAL A 42 1.95 -3.13 -4.55
CA VAL A 42 2.84 -3.53 -3.45
C VAL A 42 3.62 -4.79 -3.80
N GLU A 43 4.92 -4.79 -3.49
CA GLU A 43 5.74 -6.00 -3.51
C GLU A 43 6.14 -6.37 -2.07
N ILE A 44 5.85 -7.60 -1.66
CA ILE A 44 6.26 -8.16 -0.37
C ILE A 44 7.49 -9.05 -0.57
N ASP A 45 8.58 -8.77 0.13
CA ASP A 45 9.86 -9.50 0.03
C ASP A 45 9.91 -10.75 0.92
N VAL A 46 8.91 -11.62 0.76
CA VAL A 46 8.83 -12.90 1.49
C VAL A 46 8.98 -14.05 0.49
N PRO A 47 10.02 -14.91 0.61
CA PRO A 47 10.27 -15.98 -0.33
C PRO A 47 9.16 -17.04 -0.36
N ASP A 48 8.64 -17.42 0.82
CA ASP A 48 7.56 -18.41 0.92
C ASP A 48 6.26 -17.82 0.33
N PRO A 49 5.69 -18.42 -0.73
CA PRO A 49 4.46 -17.93 -1.34
C PRO A 49 3.25 -17.94 -0.39
N ILE A 50 3.18 -18.87 0.57
CA ILE A 50 2.05 -18.93 1.52
C ILE A 50 2.13 -17.75 2.50
N GLU A 51 3.27 -17.59 3.17
CA GLU A 51 3.49 -16.49 4.12
C GLU A 51 3.34 -15.13 3.43
N ARG A 52 3.87 -14.98 2.21
CA ARG A 52 3.68 -13.77 1.39
C ARG A 52 2.21 -13.49 1.10
N GLY A 53 1.43 -14.52 0.77
CA GLY A 53 0.00 -14.40 0.54
C GLY A 53 -0.75 -13.96 1.80
N GLU A 54 -0.44 -14.55 2.95
CA GLU A 54 -0.99 -14.15 4.24
C GLU A 54 -0.65 -12.69 4.58
N MET A 55 0.58 -12.26 4.30
CA MET A 55 0.98 -10.87 4.51
C MET A 55 0.26 -9.90 3.58
N LEU A 56 0.02 -10.28 2.30
CA LEU A 56 -0.76 -9.46 1.37
C LEU A 56 -2.20 -9.28 1.87
N MET A 57 -2.84 -10.36 2.31
CA MET A 57 -4.20 -10.31 2.85
C MET A 57 -4.26 -9.50 4.15
N SER A 58 -3.31 -9.73 5.07
CA SER A 58 -3.27 -8.99 6.34
C SER A 58 -2.96 -7.50 6.16
N LEU A 59 -2.16 -7.13 5.15
CA LEU A 59 -1.93 -5.75 4.78
C LEU A 59 -3.23 -5.12 4.27
N TRP A 60 -3.92 -5.79 3.33
CA TRP A 60 -5.18 -5.33 2.75
C TRP A 60 -6.27 -5.10 3.80
N ASP A 61 -6.39 -5.96 4.81
CA ASP A 61 -7.40 -5.81 5.87
C ASP A 61 -7.16 -4.61 6.81
N LYS A 62 -5.96 -4.01 6.78
CA LYS A 62 -5.52 -2.94 7.70
C LYS A 62 -5.42 -1.56 7.05
N VAL A 63 -5.62 -1.45 5.74
CA VAL A 63 -5.74 -0.18 5.01
C VAL A 63 -7.20 0.19 4.83
#